data_AF-A0A9N9GMM0-F1
#
_entry.id   AF-A0A9N9GMM0-F1
#
_cell.length_a   1.000
_cell.length_b   1.000
_cell.length_c   1.000
_cell.angle_alpha   90.00
_cell.angle_beta   90.00
_cell.angle_gamma   90.00
#
_symmetry.space_group_name_H-M   'P 1'
#
loop_
_entity.id
_entity.type
_entity.pdbx_description
1 polymer ?
#
loop_
_entity_poly.entity_id
_entity_poly.type
_entity_poly.pdbx_seq_one_letter_code
_entity_poly.pdbx_strand_id
1 'polypeptide(L)'
;SKGSSEFTLSDVGKITGEVYSPPFATSDDMFWQLKFVPSFKDDPDYFSLFLCAIPNAEEEHMAGVWSRRGTLSATLYLRTQSGQEYTGQYVKTFIIGMDNFCAKWGGYGLNRFYKKSLLPNAFTLGVEFDSAMFRPLAQAGPLPGKPIPEALLEAWTEHLNKSDTADVEFNVQGTKIYASSVILVKRSDYFSRIFQQKWAELQTTDSTSTTVADESTTANVKTTDKLPTADDVETTISSSPDAESAFESSKPNNIKYVIDVTDFHHVTFLEMLKFLYTDKVNFDRREDSHKNSLDLFSIADKYLVTDLRQRAKAKLCRDLNDNNAAELLFSAAWKWPDLKDVVMTYVVENFSRVRRSSGFKNIQRNSDAYPRSSEVLMELLGLLIPDDETKQ
;
A
#
# COMPACT_ATOMS: atom_id res chain seq x y z
N SER A 1 10.01 11.36 -9.73
CA SER A 1 9.56 12.15 -8.56
C SER A 1 10.75 12.39 -7.67
N LYS A 2 10.93 13.62 -7.18
CA LYS A 2 12.03 13.93 -6.25
C LYS A 2 11.62 13.54 -4.84
N GLY A 3 12.41 12.68 -4.20
CA GLY A 3 12.21 12.26 -2.82
C GLY A 3 13.23 12.93 -1.91
N SER A 4 12.79 13.52 -0.79
CA SER A 4 13.70 14.16 0.16
C SER A 4 13.57 13.58 1.58
N SER A 5 14.72 13.48 2.26
CA SER A 5 14.82 13.18 3.69
C SER A 5 15.28 14.41 4.43
N GLU A 6 14.69 14.68 5.59
CA GLU A 6 15.05 15.82 6.41
C GLU A 6 15.29 15.43 7.86
N PHE A 7 16.28 16.09 8.45
CA PHE A 7 16.68 15.94 9.82
C PHE A 7 16.97 17.32 10.40
N THR A 8 16.13 17.73 11.37
CA THR A 8 16.26 19.03 12.02
C THR A 8 17.12 18.92 13.26
N LEU A 9 18.12 19.78 13.35
CA LEU A 9 18.99 19.90 14.51
C LEU A 9 18.68 21.18 15.25
N SER A 10 18.63 21.08 16.57
CA SER A 10 18.49 22.20 17.50
C SER A 10 19.66 22.15 18.49
N ASP A 11 20.02 23.28 19.07
CA ASP A 11 21.06 23.37 20.11
C ASP A 11 22.44 22.84 19.67
N VAL A 12 22.84 23.10 18.42
CA VAL A 12 24.07 22.53 17.81
C VAL A 12 25.35 22.89 18.56
N GLY A 13 25.38 24.02 19.26
CA GLY A 13 26.51 24.39 20.13
C GLY A 13 26.77 23.42 21.29
N LYS A 14 25.79 22.57 21.66
CA LYS A 14 25.93 21.54 22.71
C LYS A 14 26.29 20.16 22.16
N ILE A 15 26.25 19.97 20.83
CA ILE A 15 26.51 18.69 20.19
C ILE A 15 28.02 18.51 20.08
N THR A 16 28.57 17.63 20.93
CA THR A 16 30.02 17.34 20.97
C THR A 16 30.41 16.10 20.16
N GLY A 17 29.44 15.24 19.82
CA GLY A 17 29.65 13.98 19.11
C GLY A 17 29.02 13.95 17.72
N GLU A 18 29.36 12.91 16.95
CA GLU A 18 28.70 12.63 15.67
C GLU A 18 27.22 12.30 15.89
N VAL A 19 26.35 12.84 15.05
CA VAL A 19 24.90 12.63 15.11
C VAL A 19 24.43 12.00 13.82
N TYR A 20 23.61 10.97 13.94
CA TYR A 20 23.00 10.29 12.80
C TYR A 20 21.52 10.62 12.73
N SER A 21 21.00 10.84 11.53
CA SER A 21 19.56 10.92 11.32
C SER A 21 18.90 9.56 11.57
N PRO A 22 17.58 9.49 11.74
CA PRO A 22 16.86 8.24 11.54
C PRO A 22 17.21 7.62 10.17
N PRO A 23 17.33 6.28 10.08
CA PRO A 23 17.46 5.60 8.80
C PRO A 23 16.26 5.86 7.89
N PHE A 24 16.51 5.91 6.59
CA PHE A 24 15.48 6.05 5.57
C PHE A 24 15.80 5.23 4.34
N ALA A 25 14.81 5.02 3.48
CA ALA A 25 14.94 4.12 2.33
C ALA A 25 14.53 4.78 1.03
N THR A 26 15.25 4.48 -0.05
CA THR A 26 14.91 4.86 -1.44
C THR A 26 14.27 3.72 -2.24
N SER A 27 14.33 2.49 -1.71
CA SER A 27 13.61 1.28 -2.15
C SER A 27 13.42 0.33 -0.97
N ASP A 28 12.78 -0.84 -1.19
CA ASP A 28 12.55 -1.86 -0.15
C ASP A 28 13.84 -2.46 0.45
N ASP A 29 14.97 -2.29 -0.25
CA ASP A 29 16.26 -2.91 0.07
C ASP A 29 17.43 -1.92 0.05
N MET A 30 17.18 -0.62 -0.14
CA MET A 30 18.23 0.40 -0.25
C MET A 30 18.08 1.46 0.83
N PHE A 31 18.92 1.34 1.85
CA PHE A 31 18.83 2.10 3.09
C PHE A 31 19.97 3.12 3.21
N TRP A 32 19.66 4.23 3.88
CA TRP A 32 20.51 5.40 3.98
C TRP A 32 20.37 6.06 5.35
N GLN A 33 21.38 6.84 5.71
CA GLN A 33 21.41 7.64 6.92
C GLN A 33 22.24 8.90 6.70
N LEU A 34 21.82 10.04 7.24
CA LEU A 34 22.66 11.23 7.25
C LEU A 34 23.57 11.20 8.49
N LYS A 35 24.85 11.52 8.28
CA LYS A 35 25.84 11.68 9.35
C LYS A 35 26.27 13.13 9.43
N PHE A 36 25.98 13.75 10.56
CA PHE A 36 26.44 15.08 10.94
C PHE A 36 27.65 14.96 11.87
N VAL A 37 28.74 15.65 11.56
CA VAL A 37 29.91 15.75 12.43
C VAL A 37 30.08 17.20 12.84
N PRO A 38 29.95 17.56 14.13
CA PRO A 38 29.97 18.94 14.55
C PRO A 38 31.29 19.60 14.22
N SER A 39 32.45 19.00 14.52
CA SER A 39 33.76 19.62 14.27
C SER A 39 34.66 18.70 13.48
N PHE A 40 35.21 19.19 12.36
CA PHE A 40 36.26 18.49 11.63
C PHE A 40 37.64 18.75 12.26
N LYS A 41 38.49 17.73 12.37
CA LYS A 41 39.77 17.81 13.09
C LYS A 41 40.70 18.91 12.58
N ASP A 42 40.72 19.14 11.26
CA ASP A 42 41.60 20.12 10.63
C ASP A 42 40.96 21.51 10.48
N ASP A 43 39.65 21.63 10.72
CA ASP A 43 38.92 22.90 10.59
C ASP A 43 37.67 22.92 11.51
N PRO A 44 37.85 23.26 12.80
CA PRO A 44 36.79 23.18 13.81
C PRO A 44 35.61 24.14 13.56
N ASP A 45 35.82 25.18 12.74
CA ASP A 45 34.82 26.19 12.42
C ASP A 45 33.73 25.68 11.47
N TYR A 46 33.97 24.56 10.80
CA TYR A 46 33.03 23.91 9.89
C TYR A 46 32.50 22.61 10.50
N PHE A 47 31.24 22.32 10.18
CA PHE A 47 30.69 20.99 10.37
C PHE A 47 30.77 20.19 9.07
N SER A 48 30.79 18.87 9.20
CA SER A 48 30.76 17.93 8.08
C SER A 48 29.38 17.29 7.95
N LEU A 49 29.00 16.98 6.71
CA LEU A 49 27.76 16.27 6.42
C LEU A 49 28.03 15.18 5.39
N PHE A 50 27.56 13.97 5.67
CA PHE A 50 27.68 12.81 4.80
C PHE A 50 26.36 12.08 4.65
N LEU A 51 26.16 11.50 3.48
CA LEU A 51 25.19 10.44 3.24
C LEU A 51 25.90 9.10 3.41
N CYS A 52 25.40 8.28 4.33
CA CYS A 52 25.88 6.94 4.60
C CYS A 52 24.89 5.91 4.04
N ALA A 53 25.39 4.96 3.26
CA ALA A 53 24.66 3.76 2.87
C ALA A 53 24.65 2.77 4.03
N ILE A 54 23.47 2.25 4.37
CA ILE A 54 23.32 1.13 5.27
C ILE A 54 23.26 -0.14 4.39
N PRO A 55 24.26 -1.04 4.46
CA PRO A 55 24.25 -2.28 3.69
C PRO A 55 23.08 -3.16 4.08
N ASN A 56 22.42 -3.78 3.10
CA ASN A 56 21.51 -4.90 3.36
C ASN A 56 22.28 -6.24 3.44
N ALA A 57 21.60 -7.32 3.85
CA ALA A 57 22.23 -8.64 4.03
C ALA A 57 22.89 -9.20 2.76
N GLU A 58 22.42 -8.82 1.56
CA GLU A 58 23.03 -9.24 0.30
C GLU A 58 24.28 -8.40 -0.03
N GLU A 59 24.23 -7.10 0.23
CA GLU A 59 25.32 -6.13 0.03
C GLU A 59 26.51 -6.36 0.97
N GLU A 60 26.29 -6.93 2.15
CA GLU A 60 27.35 -7.33 3.08
C GLU A 60 28.22 -8.48 2.54
N HIS A 61 27.65 -9.33 1.67
CA HIS A 61 28.31 -10.54 1.18
C HIS A 61 28.72 -10.46 -0.30
N MET A 62 28.12 -9.55 -1.09
CA MET A 62 28.34 -9.49 -2.53
C MET A 62 28.61 -8.07 -3.04
N ALA A 63 29.84 -7.81 -3.50
CA ALA A 63 30.29 -6.48 -3.93
C ALA A 63 29.54 -5.93 -5.17
N GLY A 64 29.02 -6.79 -6.05
CA GLY A 64 28.32 -6.37 -7.27
C GLY A 64 26.93 -5.77 -7.05
N VAL A 65 26.35 -5.95 -5.86
CA VAL A 65 24.98 -5.49 -5.53
C VAL A 65 24.93 -3.98 -5.28
N TRP A 66 26.07 -3.38 -4.90
CA TRP A 66 26.21 -1.95 -4.61
C TRP A 66 26.01 -1.04 -5.83
N SER A 67 26.25 -1.54 -7.05
CA SER A 67 26.15 -0.77 -8.30
C SER A 67 24.77 -0.14 -8.52
N ARG A 68 23.72 -0.72 -7.93
CA ARG A 68 22.35 -0.19 -7.96
C ARG A 68 22.22 1.17 -7.27
N ARG A 69 23.10 1.50 -6.32
CA ARG A 69 23.11 2.81 -5.66
C ARG A 69 23.61 3.91 -6.59
N GLY A 70 24.51 3.56 -7.53
CA GLY A 70 25.05 4.46 -8.54
C GLY A 70 24.05 4.94 -9.58
N THR A 71 22.85 4.33 -9.67
CA THR A 71 21.80 4.78 -10.59
C THR A 71 20.99 5.96 -10.04
N LEU A 72 21.17 6.30 -8.76
CA LEU A 72 20.55 7.45 -8.14
C LEU A 72 21.42 8.71 -8.33
N SER A 73 20.80 9.88 -8.26
CA SER A 73 21.47 11.14 -7.94
C SER A 73 21.08 11.53 -6.52
N ALA A 74 22.01 12.04 -5.72
CA ALA A 74 21.66 12.63 -4.42
C ALA A 74 22.33 13.97 -4.20
N THR A 75 21.54 14.91 -3.68
CA THR A 75 21.97 16.26 -3.35
C THR A 75 21.74 16.51 -1.87
N LEU A 76 22.82 16.65 -1.10
CA LEU A 76 22.76 17.14 0.27
C LEU A 76 22.36 18.61 0.27
N TYR A 77 21.55 19.04 1.23
CA TYR A 77 21.21 20.43 1.40
C TYR A 77 21.10 20.86 2.86
N LEU A 78 21.27 22.15 3.07
CA LEU A 78 21.00 22.86 4.32
C LEU A 78 19.91 23.89 4.05
N ARG A 79 18.91 23.94 4.92
CA ARG A 79 17.90 25.00 4.95
C ARG A 79 17.77 25.57 6.36
N THR A 80 17.47 26.86 6.44
CA THR A 80 17.22 27.56 7.70
C THR A 80 15.75 27.93 7.80
N GLN A 81 15.25 28.07 9.03
CA GLN A 81 13.87 28.46 9.28
C GLN A 81 13.80 29.99 9.40
N SER A 82 13.14 30.67 8.45
CA SER A 82 12.90 32.12 8.52
C SER A 82 11.40 32.40 8.75
N GLY A 83 10.96 32.36 10.01
CA GLY A 83 9.56 32.59 10.39
C GLY A 83 8.63 31.36 10.23
N GLN A 84 7.32 31.62 10.08
CA GLN A 84 6.24 30.61 9.97
C GLN A 84 6.07 30.04 8.56
N GLU A 85 6.82 30.51 7.56
CA GLU A 85 6.80 29.99 6.19
C GLU A 85 8.18 29.45 5.81
N TYR A 86 8.20 28.24 5.25
CA TYR A 86 9.39 27.67 4.65
C TYR A 86 9.67 28.40 3.33
N THR A 87 10.44 29.48 3.36
CA THR A 87 11.08 30.00 2.14
C THR A 87 11.92 28.88 1.54
N GLY A 88 11.49 28.32 0.42
CA GLY A 88 12.07 27.14 -0.24
C GLY A 88 13.47 27.35 -0.84
N GLN A 89 14.32 28.17 -0.24
CA GLN A 89 15.66 28.47 -0.73
C GLN A 89 16.70 27.70 0.09
N TYR A 90 17.41 26.80 -0.58
CA TYR A 90 18.54 26.08 0.01
C TYR A 90 19.68 27.05 0.34
N VAL A 91 20.16 27.02 1.58
CA VAL A 91 21.30 27.83 2.06
C VAL A 91 22.62 27.29 1.48
N LYS A 92 22.69 25.97 1.33
CA LYS A 92 23.78 25.29 0.62
C LYS A 92 23.28 23.96 0.08
N THR A 93 23.77 23.58 -1.10
CA THR A 93 23.60 22.25 -1.66
C THR A 93 24.95 21.63 -2.02
N PHE A 94 25.00 20.31 -2.11
CA PHE A 94 26.18 19.55 -2.54
C PHE A 94 25.74 18.25 -3.21
N ILE A 95 26.15 18.05 -4.46
CA ILE A 95 25.85 16.84 -5.22
C ILE A 95 26.87 15.77 -4.86
N ILE A 96 26.40 14.55 -4.59
CA ILE A 96 27.25 13.41 -4.26
C ILE A 96 27.41 12.51 -5.48
N GLY A 97 28.64 12.08 -5.78
CA GLY A 97 28.93 11.00 -6.73
C GLY A 97 28.52 9.64 -6.16
N MET A 98 27.49 9.03 -6.74
CA MET A 98 26.85 7.79 -6.24
C MET A 98 27.55 6.50 -6.71
N ASP A 99 28.39 6.62 -7.72
CA ASP A 99 29.12 5.54 -8.41
C ASP A 99 30.16 4.84 -7.53
N ASN A 100 30.58 5.46 -6.43
CA ASN A 100 31.71 5.00 -5.62
C ASN A 100 31.31 4.26 -4.33
N PHE A 101 30.01 4.18 -4.01
CA PHE A 101 29.55 3.45 -2.83
C PHE A 101 29.90 1.97 -2.91
N CYS A 102 30.59 1.47 -1.88
CA CYS A 102 30.92 0.06 -1.75
C CYS A 102 31.12 -0.31 -0.27
N ALA A 103 31.28 -1.60 0.02
CA ALA A 103 31.51 -2.09 1.39
C ALA A 103 32.69 -1.42 2.12
N LYS A 104 33.70 -0.92 1.39
CA LYS A 104 34.84 -0.19 1.97
C LYS A 104 34.57 1.30 2.18
N TRP A 105 33.69 1.88 1.36
CA TRP A 105 33.39 3.30 1.32
C TRP A 105 31.87 3.48 1.36
N GLY A 106 31.30 3.34 2.55
CA GLY A 106 29.86 3.41 2.77
C GLY A 106 29.33 4.83 3.00
N GLY A 107 30.17 5.87 2.98
CA GLY A 107 29.73 7.24 3.29
C GLY A 107 30.43 8.30 2.45
N TYR A 108 29.64 9.15 1.80
CA TYR A 108 30.12 10.24 0.95
C TYR A 108 29.47 11.56 1.32
N GLY A 109 30.26 12.63 1.24
CA GLY A 109 29.83 13.95 1.69
C GLY A 109 30.97 14.95 1.72
N LEU A 110 30.82 15.98 2.54
CA LEU A 110 31.76 17.09 2.59
C LEU A 110 32.26 17.32 4.03
N ASN A 111 33.58 17.25 4.20
CA ASN A 111 34.25 17.52 5.48
C ASN A 111 34.03 18.97 5.95
N ARG A 112 33.99 19.93 5.02
CA ARG A 112 33.74 21.36 5.28
C ARG A 112 32.40 21.77 4.69
N PHE A 113 31.33 21.16 5.19
CA PHE A 113 30.00 21.38 4.64
C PHE A 113 29.53 22.81 4.84
N TYR A 114 29.50 23.34 6.07
CA TYR A 114 29.13 24.75 6.27
C TYR A 114 29.74 25.32 7.55
N LYS A 115 29.94 26.64 7.57
CA LYS A 115 30.57 27.35 8.70
C LYS A 115 29.57 27.55 9.83
N LYS A 116 29.94 27.15 11.05
CA LYS A 116 29.05 27.21 12.23
C LYS A 116 28.65 28.61 12.63
N SER A 117 29.56 29.58 12.48
CA SER A 117 29.31 30.97 12.85
C SER A 117 28.17 31.62 12.07
N LEU A 118 27.75 31.01 10.96
CA LEU A 118 26.68 31.50 10.08
C LEU A 118 25.35 30.78 10.32
N LEU A 119 25.29 29.79 11.23
CA LEU A 119 24.10 29.00 11.48
C LEU A 119 23.22 29.63 12.56
N PRO A 120 21.88 29.64 12.38
CA PRO A 120 20.94 29.96 13.45
C PRO A 120 20.83 28.80 14.46
N ASN A 121 20.12 29.03 15.57
CA ASN A 121 19.93 28.03 16.63
C ASN A 121 19.24 26.73 16.17
N ALA A 122 18.42 26.79 15.12
CA ALA A 122 17.76 25.64 14.53
C ALA A 122 17.88 25.68 13.01
N PHE A 123 18.27 24.56 12.42
CA PHE A 123 18.37 24.39 10.97
C PHE A 123 18.06 22.94 10.59
N THR A 124 17.72 22.73 9.31
CA THR A 124 17.38 21.42 8.78
C THR A 124 18.44 21.01 7.75
N LEU A 125 18.93 19.80 7.92
CA LEU A 125 19.79 19.12 6.96
C LEU A 125 18.94 18.12 6.21
N GLY A 126 19.21 17.94 4.93
CA GLY A 126 18.49 16.94 4.16
C GLY A 126 19.28 16.42 2.98
N VAL A 127 18.67 15.44 2.32
CA VAL A 127 19.13 14.91 1.05
C VAL A 127 17.94 14.79 0.10
N GLU A 128 18.13 15.13 -1.15
CA GLU A 128 17.16 15.02 -2.23
C GLU A 128 17.67 14.04 -3.30
N PHE A 129 16.82 13.11 -3.74
CA PHE A 129 17.10 12.16 -4.81
C PHE A 129 16.16 12.39 -6.00
N ASP A 130 16.66 12.40 -7.24
CA ASP A 130 15.81 12.71 -8.41
C ASP A 130 14.94 11.53 -8.89
N SER A 131 15.17 10.30 -8.40
CA SER A 131 14.42 9.09 -8.77
C SER A 131 14.32 8.06 -7.64
N ALA A 132 13.64 8.41 -6.53
CA ALA A 132 13.49 7.51 -5.39
C ALA A 132 12.05 7.41 -4.87
N MET A 133 11.61 6.19 -4.54
CA MET A 133 10.42 5.98 -3.70
C MET A 133 10.85 6.08 -2.24
N PHE A 134 10.59 7.21 -1.62
CA PHE A 134 11.00 7.46 -0.24
C PHE A 134 10.06 6.75 0.75
N ARG A 135 10.60 5.93 1.65
CA ARG A 135 9.86 5.36 2.79
C ARG A 135 10.59 5.65 4.11
N PRO A 136 9.92 6.26 5.11
CA PRO A 136 10.43 6.28 6.47
C PRO A 136 10.52 4.84 6.98
N LEU A 137 11.71 4.43 7.43
CA LEU A 137 11.81 3.19 8.20
C LEU A 137 11.18 3.48 9.55
N ALA A 138 10.07 2.80 9.86
CA ALA A 138 9.55 2.78 11.23
C ALA A 138 10.73 2.39 12.14
N GLN A 139 11.05 3.25 13.12
CA GLN A 139 12.13 2.97 14.07
C GLN A 139 11.88 1.58 14.64
N ALA A 140 12.80 0.65 14.37
CA ALA A 140 12.76 -0.66 15.00
C ALA A 140 12.75 -0.40 16.51
N GLY A 141 11.65 -0.78 17.17
CA GLY A 141 11.59 -0.73 18.62
C GLY A 141 12.81 -1.47 19.21
N PRO A 142 13.19 -1.18 20.45
CA PRO A 142 14.41 -1.71 21.09
C PRO A 142 14.46 -3.24 21.23
N LEU A 143 13.44 -3.97 20.78
CA LEU A 143 13.38 -5.42 20.77
C LEU A 143 13.42 -5.88 19.31
N PRO A 144 14.29 -6.86 18.94
CA PRO A 144 14.15 -7.54 17.67
C PRO A 144 12.74 -8.14 17.67
N GLY A 145 11.85 -7.59 16.84
CA GLY A 145 10.51 -8.11 16.69
C GLY A 145 10.65 -9.55 16.25
N LYS A 146 10.46 -10.50 17.17
CA LYS A 146 10.31 -11.90 16.78
C LYS A 146 9.28 -11.91 15.64
N PRO A 147 9.54 -12.62 14.52
CA PRO A 147 8.53 -12.73 13.48
C PRO A 147 7.23 -13.15 14.15
N ILE A 148 6.14 -12.45 13.81
CA ILE A 148 4.82 -12.70 14.37
C ILE A 148 4.61 -14.23 14.33
N PRO A 149 4.33 -14.89 15.46
CA PRO A 149 4.23 -16.35 15.50
C PRO A 149 3.25 -16.85 14.45
N GLU A 150 3.64 -17.85 13.67
CA GLU A 150 2.83 -18.39 12.56
C GLU A 150 1.46 -18.87 13.07
N ALA A 151 1.41 -19.42 14.28
CA ALA A 151 0.17 -19.78 14.98
C ALA A 151 -0.78 -18.58 15.22
N LEU A 152 -0.26 -17.35 15.40
CA LEU A 152 -1.09 -16.16 15.54
C LEU A 152 -1.65 -15.71 14.19
N LEU A 153 -0.88 -15.84 13.11
CA LEU A 153 -1.37 -15.61 11.75
C LEU A 153 -2.43 -16.63 11.35
N GLU A 154 -2.22 -17.89 11.72
CA GLU A 154 -3.18 -18.97 11.51
C GLU A 154 -4.46 -18.69 12.29
N ALA A 155 -4.37 -18.33 13.58
CA ALA A 155 -5.53 -17.97 14.39
C ALA A 155 -6.33 -16.77 13.84
N TRP A 156 -5.66 -15.73 13.33
CA TRP A 156 -6.34 -14.59 12.70
C TRP A 156 -6.93 -14.94 11.33
N THR A 157 -6.26 -15.82 10.57
CA THR A 157 -6.78 -16.33 9.30
C THR A 157 -7.98 -17.27 9.53
N GLU A 158 -7.97 -18.06 10.59
CA GLU A 158 -9.10 -18.88 11.01
C GLU A 158 -10.28 -18.04 11.52
N HIS A 159 -10.03 -16.84 12.06
CA HIS A 159 -11.10 -15.93 12.44
C HIS A 159 -11.81 -15.33 11.22
N LEU A 160 -11.14 -15.26 10.07
CA LEU A 160 -11.79 -14.97 8.80
C LEU A 160 -12.62 -16.20 8.39
N ASN A 161 -13.86 -15.99 7.91
CA ASN A 161 -14.86 -17.02 7.58
C ASN A 161 -15.52 -17.76 8.76
N LYS A 162 -15.34 -17.30 10.00
CA LYS A 162 -16.12 -17.80 11.15
C LYS A 162 -17.46 -17.07 11.27
N SER A 163 -18.54 -17.76 10.88
CA SER A 163 -19.90 -17.20 10.80
C SER A 163 -20.50 -16.86 12.17
N ASP A 164 -20.05 -17.51 13.24
CA ASP A 164 -20.45 -17.31 14.63
C ASP A 164 -19.96 -15.98 15.22
N THR A 165 -18.76 -15.55 14.85
CA THR A 165 -18.15 -14.29 15.33
C THR A 165 -18.26 -13.12 14.37
N ALA A 166 -18.71 -13.37 13.14
CA ALA A 166 -18.80 -12.36 12.10
C ALA A 166 -20.02 -11.46 12.27
N ASP A 167 -19.84 -10.20 11.88
CA ASP A 167 -20.90 -9.21 11.75
C ASP A 167 -21.02 -8.65 10.31
N VAL A 168 -20.15 -9.10 9.40
CA VAL A 168 -20.16 -8.77 7.98
C VAL A 168 -20.22 -10.05 7.14
N GLU A 169 -21.10 -10.08 6.15
CA GLU A 169 -21.18 -11.10 5.10
C GLU A 169 -20.89 -10.45 3.75
N PHE A 170 -19.87 -10.95 3.04
CA PHE A 170 -19.60 -10.57 1.66
C PHE A 170 -20.07 -11.66 0.71
N ASN A 171 -20.84 -11.28 -0.31
CA ASN A 171 -21.20 -12.17 -1.41
C ASN A 171 -20.29 -11.88 -2.60
N VAL A 172 -19.36 -12.80 -2.90
CA VAL A 172 -18.39 -12.66 -3.99
C VAL A 172 -18.55 -13.83 -4.94
N GLN A 173 -19.07 -13.58 -6.15
CA GLN A 173 -19.30 -14.60 -7.18
C GLN A 173 -20.13 -15.81 -6.67
N GLY A 174 -21.16 -15.54 -5.85
CA GLY A 174 -22.01 -16.58 -5.24
C GLY A 174 -21.38 -17.31 -4.05
N THR A 175 -20.14 -16.95 -3.67
CA THR A 175 -19.47 -17.48 -2.48
C THR A 175 -19.58 -16.48 -1.33
N LYS A 176 -19.99 -16.97 -0.16
CA LYS A 176 -20.09 -16.16 1.06
C LYS A 176 -18.76 -16.12 1.80
N ILE A 177 -18.35 -14.93 2.22
CA ILE A 177 -17.15 -14.71 3.05
C ILE A 177 -17.60 -13.95 4.30
N TYR A 178 -17.25 -14.46 5.47
CA TYR A 178 -17.62 -13.84 6.75
C TYR A 178 -16.44 -13.08 7.35
N ALA A 179 -16.69 -11.86 7.84
CA ALA A 179 -15.66 -10.97 8.35
C ALA A 179 -16.14 -10.12 9.54
N SER A 180 -15.20 -9.39 10.13
CA SER A 180 -15.40 -8.51 11.29
C SER A 180 -15.27 -7.04 10.87
N SER A 181 -16.35 -6.27 11.02
CA SER A 181 -16.40 -4.84 10.74
C SER A 181 -15.31 -4.09 11.51
N VAL A 182 -15.04 -4.46 12.76
CA VAL A 182 -14.03 -3.82 13.63
C VAL A 182 -12.62 -3.89 13.02
N ILE A 183 -12.25 -5.04 12.44
CA ILE A 183 -10.95 -5.21 11.78
C ILE A 183 -10.91 -4.39 10.49
N LEU A 184 -11.97 -4.46 9.69
CA LEU A 184 -12.07 -3.77 8.40
C LEU A 184 -12.01 -2.23 8.57
N VAL A 185 -12.79 -1.66 9.49
CA VAL A 185 -12.79 -0.21 9.79
C VAL A 185 -11.40 0.28 10.20
N LYS A 186 -10.67 -0.51 10.99
CA LYS A 186 -9.33 -0.10 11.45
C LYS A 186 -8.27 -0.10 10.35
N ARG A 187 -8.49 -0.82 9.25
CA ARG A 187 -7.44 -1.12 8.26
C ARG A 187 -7.78 -0.72 6.83
N SER A 188 -8.97 -0.16 6.61
CA SER A 188 -9.43 0.35 5.33
C SER A 188 -10.30 1.58 5.56
N ASP A 189 -9.89 2.70 4.97
CA ASP A 189 -10.67 3.95 5.01
C ASP A 189 -12.01 3.78 4.29
N TYR A 190 -12.05 2.93 3.26
CA TYR A 190 -13.28 2.60 2.56
C TYR A 190 -14.28 1.94 3.50
N PHE A 191 -13.87 0.88 4.21
CA PHE A 191 -14.75 0.19 5.14
C PHE A 191 -15.11 1.05 6.36
N SER A 192 -14.18 1.89 6.82
CA SER A 192 -14.45 2.90 7.85
C SER A 192 -15.62 3.81 7.45
N ARG A 193 -15.62 4.31 6.21
CA ARG A 193 -16.69 5.18 5.70
C ARG A 193 -17.99 4.42 5.47
N ILE A 194 -17.95 3.25 4.83
CA ILE A 194 -19.17 2.51 4.46
C ILE A 194 -19.93 1.99 5.68
N PHE A 195 -19.24 1.64 6.77
CA PHE A 195 -19.91 1.21 8.00
C PHE A 195 -20.38 2.38 8.89
N GLN A 196 -19.83 3.59 8.69
CA GLN A 196 -20.27 4.80 9.40
C GLN A 196 -21.45 5.50 8.70
N GLN A 197 -21.54 5.38 7.37
CA GLN A 197 -22.55 6.06 6.56
C GLN A 197 -23.48 5.03 5.91
N LYS A 198 -24.81 5.21 6.01
CA LYS A 198 -25.81 4.34 5.37
C LYS A 198 -25.79 4.48 3.83
N TRP A 199 -24.88 3.80 3.14
CA TRP A 199 -24.74 3.83 1.68
C TRP A 199 -25.50 2.68 1.00
N ALA A 200 -25.77 2.84 -0.31
CA ALA A 200 -26.68 2.00 -1.10
C ALA A 200 -26.30 0.51 -1.23
N GLU A 201 -25.05 0.12 -0.92
CA GLU A 201 -24.60 -1.29 -0.92
C GLU A 201 -24.99 -2.06 0.35
N LEU A 202 -25.49 -1.38 1.38
CA LEU A 202 -25.87 -2.00 2.64
C LEU A 202 -27.34 -2.41 2.65
N GLN A 203 -27.60 -3.71 2.51
CA GLN A 203 -28.87 -4.29 2.96
C GLN A 203 -28.79 -4.45 4.49
N THR A 204 -29.19 -3.40 5.22
CA THR A 204 -29.26 -3.47 6.69
C THR A 204 -30.43 -4.35 7.09
N THR A 205 -30.16 -5.41 7.85
CA THR A 205 -31.19 -6.28 8.43
C THR A 205 -31.77 -5.59 9.67
N ASP A 206 -32.64 -4.60 9.46
CA ASP A 206 -33.37 -3.96 10.55
C ASP A 206 -34.30 -4.99 11.23
N SER A 207 -33.80 -5.62 12.27
CA SER A 207 -34.60 -6.30 13.28
C SER A 207 -34.76 -5.33 14.45
N THR A 208 -35.87 -4.59 14.50
CA THR A 208 -36.77 -4.44 15.68
C THR A 208 -37.70 -3.21 15.51
N SER A 209 -39.01 -3.50 15.58
CA SER A 209 -40.13 -2.65 15.99
C SER A 209 -40.48 -1.37 15.21
N THR A 210 -41.63 -1.40 14.55
CA THR A 210 -42.52 -0.25 14.36
C THR A 210 -43.94 -0.82 14.41
N THR A 211 -44.60 -0.85 15.58
CA THR A 211 -45.63 0.14 15.95
C THR A 211 -46.47 0.59 14.76
N VAL A 212 -47.58 -0.10 14.52
CA VAL A 212 -48.68 0.42 13.71
C VAL A 212 -49.80 0.90 14.62
N ALA A 213 -50.02 2.22 14.54
CA ALA A 213 -51.22 3.05 14.72
C ALA A 213 -52.39 2.55 15.58
N ASP A 214 -52.93 3.43 16.43
CA ASP A 214 -54.22 4.07 16.10
C ASP A 214 -54.57 5.26 17.01
N GLU A 215 -55.22 6.27 16.43
CA GLU A 215 -55.92 7.34 17.14
C GLU A 215 -57.43 7.14 16.95
N SER A 216 -58.18 7.16 18.06
CA SER A 216 -59.65 7.30 18.16
C SER A 216 -60.54 6.07 17.89
N THR A 217 -61.25 5.60 18.94
CA THR A 217 -62.71 5.83 19.20
C THR A 217 -63.36 4.66 19.99
N THR A 218 -63.89 4.98 21.17
CA THR A 218 -65.05 4.41 21.91
C THR A 218 -65.19 2.90 22.21
N ALA A 219 -65.18 2.62 23.53
CA ALA A 219 -66.06 1.72 24.30
C ALA A 219 -66.91 0.65 23.58
N ASN A 220 -66.74 -0.63 23.95
CA ASN A 220 -67.70 -1.30 24.83
C ASN A 220 -67.23 -2.68 25.36
N VAL A 221 -67.78 -2.98 26.53
CA VAL A 221 -67.64 -4.17 27.39
C VAL A 221 -68.10 -5.47 26.72
N LYS A 222 -67.37 -6.59 26.94
CA LYS A 222 -67.90 -7.84 27.55
C LYS A 222 -66.86 -8.97 27.59
N THR A 223 -66.53 -9.34 28.83
CA THR A 223 -66.07 -10.65 29.30
C THR A 223 -67.00 -11.77 28.86
N THR A 224 -66.45 -12.95 28.52
CA THR A 224 -66.88 -14.25 29.07
C THR A 224 -65.89 -15.36 28.69
N ASP A 225 -65.60 -16.18 29.68
CA ASP A 225 -64.79 -17.41 29.69
C ASP A 225 -65.23 -18.48 28.67
N LYS A 226 -64.28 -19.33 28.25
CA LYS A 226 -64.31 -20.81 28.46
C LYS A 226 -63.20 -21.55 27.70
N LEU A 227 -62.39 -22.29 28.47
CA LEU A 227 -61.69 -23.53 28.09
C LEU A 227 -62.68 -24.69 28.28
N PRO A 228 -62.71 -25.74 27.42
CA PRO A 228 -61.98 -27.00 27.65
C PRO A 228 -61.57 -27.66 26.29
N THR A 229 -60.78 -28.72 26.09
CA THR A 229 -60.10 -29.78 26.87
C THR A 229 -59.21 -30.52 25.84
N ALA A 230 -58.17 -31.20 26.33
CA ALA A 230 -57.40 -32.20 25.59
C ALA A 230 -58.22 -33.49 25.39
N ASP A 231 -57.88 -34.28 24.35
CA ASP A 231 -57.76 -35.75 24.41
C ASP A 231 -57.12 -36.27 23.10
N ASP A 232 -55.98 -36.96 23.27
CA ASP A 232 -55.43 -38.16 22.62
C ASP A 232 -55.77 -38.52 21.16
N VAL A 233 -54.74 -38.93 20.39
CA VAL A 233 -54.57 -40.30 19.84
C VAL A 233 -53.19 -40.46 19.16
N GLU A 234 -52.69 -41.67 19.33
CA GLU A 234 -51.37 -42.28 19.19
C GLU A 234 -50.98 -42.71 17.75
N THR A 235 -49.67 -42.63 17.46
CA THR A 235 -48.77 -43.49 16.65
C THR A 235 -49.18 -44.03 15.26
N THR A 236 -48.38 -43.69 14.24
CA THR A 236 -47.92 -44.67 13.23
C THR A 236 -46.48 -44.38 12.80
N ILE A 237 -45.61 -45.39 13.00
CA ILE A 237 -44.24 -45.50 12.52
C ILE A 237 -44.28 -45.95 11.04
N SER A 238 -43.55 -45.28 10.15
CA SER A 238 -43.12 -45.86 8.88
C SER A 238 -41.74 -45.31 8.51
N SER A 239 -40.84 -46.23 8.22
CA SER A 239 -39.39 -46.04 8.13
C SER A 239 -38.92 -45.73 6.70
N SER A 240 -38.09 -44.67 6.58
CA SER A 240 -36.89 -44.50 5.72
C SER A 240 -36.94 -44.68 4.19
N PRO A 241 -35.91 -44.22 3.44
CA PRO A 241 -34.96 -43.12 3.66
C PRO A 241 -34.89 -42.17 2.45
N ASP A 242 -34.42 -40.93 2.61
CA ASP A 242 -33.64 -40.25 1.56
C ASP A 242 -32.86 -39.11 2.19
N ALA A 243 -31.54 -39.32 2.27
CA ALA A 243 -30.58 -38.36 2.77
C ALA A 243 -29.95 -37.65 1.56
N GLU A 244 -30.44 -36.45 1.26
CA GLU A 244 -29.60 -35.40 0.67
C GLU A 244 -29.65 -34.18 1.58
N SER A 245 -28.55 -34.02 2.28
CA SER A 245 -28.21 -33.00 3.26
C SER A 245 -28.37 -31.58 2.68
N ALA A 246 -29.55 -30.99 2.86
CA ALA A 246 -29.68 -29.55 2.98
C ALA A 246 -29.02 -29.12 4.30
N PHE A 247 -27.72 -28.84 4.25
CA PHE A 247 -27.04 -28.11 5.32
C PHE A 247 -27.49 -26.64 5.20
N GLU A 248 -28.73 -26.38 5.57
CA GLU A 248 -29.23 -25.03 5.79
C GLU A 248 -28.60 -24.57 7.11
N SER A 249 -27.34 -24.13 7.02
CA SER A 249 -26.63 -23.46 8.10
C SER A 249 -27.53 -22.36 8.63
N SER A 250 -27.95 -22.53 9.89
CA SER A 250 -28.62 -21.52 10.70
C SER A 250 -28.05 -20.13 10.40
N LYS A 251 -28.90 -19.19 9.95
CA LYS A 251 -28.49 -17.79 9.78
C LYS A 251 -27.80 -17.33 11.07
N PRO A 252 -26.54 -16.90 11.04
CA PRO A 252 -25.91 -16.32 12.22
C PRO A 252 -26.67 -15.04 12.58
N ASN A 253 -27.32 -15.04 13.75
CA ASN A 253 -28.12 -13.92 14.27
C ASN A 253 -27.31 -12.62 14.53
N ASN A 254 -26.05 -12.53 14.11
CA ASN A 254 -25.12 -11.43 14.42
C ASN A 254 -24.64 -10.66 13.18
N ILE A 255 -25.09 -11.03 11.96
CA ILE A 255 -24.71 -10.32 10.73
C ILE A 255 -25.47 -9.00 10.63
N LYS A 256 -24.72 -7.90 10.67
CA LYS A 256 -25.23 -6.52 10.58
C LYS A 256 -25.12 -5.96 9.17
N TYR A 257 -24.09 -6.38 8.45
CA TYR A 257 -23.77 -5.84 7.12
C TYR A 257 -23.68 -6.98 6.11
N VAL A 258 -24.46 -6.87 5.03
CA VAL A 258 -24.37 -7.76 3.86
C VAL A 258 -23.93 -6.90 2.68
N ILE A 259 -22.82 -7.27 2.04
CA ILE A 259 -22.19 -6.50 0.95
C ILE A 259 -21.97 -7.41 -0.26
N ASP A 260 -22.50 -7.01 -1.41
CA ASP A 260 -22.31 -7.72 -2.67
C ASP A 260 -21.08 -7.17 -3.42
N VAL A 261 -20.13 -8.05 -3.74
CA VAL A 261 -18.91 -7.71 -4.49
C VAL A 261 -18.99 -8.31 -5.89
N THR A 262 -19.18 -7.45 -6.89
CA THR A 262 -19.41 -7.87 -8.28
C THR A 262 -18.21 -7.63 -9.20
N ASP A 263 -17.25 -6.84 -8.77
CA ASP A 263 -16.17 -6.30 -9.62
C ASP A 263 -14.80 -6.93 -9.36
N PHE A 264 -14.69 -7.86 -8.42
CA PHE A 264 -13.46 -8.62 -8.14
C PHE A 264 -13.72 -10.12 -8.07
N HIS A 265 -12.70 -10.88 -8.48
CA HIS A 265 -12.71 -12.33 -8.33
C HIS A 265 -12.59 -12.72 -6.86
N HIS A 266 -13.25 -13.83 -6.47
CA HIS A 266 -13.24 -14.33 -5.10
C HIS A 266 -11.83 -14.42 -4.50
N VAL A 267 -10.90 -15.00 -5.26
CA VAL A 267 -9.48 -15.16 -4.85
C VAL A 267 -8.80 -13.82 -4.54
N THR A 268 -8.98 -12.82 -5.39
CA THR A 268 -8.39 -11.48 -5.20
C THR A 268 -8.96 -10.83 -3.94
N PHE A 269 -10.28 -10.91 -3.77
CA PHE A 269 -10.98 -10.32 -2.63
C PHE A 269 -10.58 -10.99 -1.31
N LEU A 270 -10.52 -12.32 -1.31
CA LEU A 270 -10.08 -13.10 -0.15
C LEU A 270 -8.63 -12.76 0.24
N GLU A 271 -7.75 -12.57 -0.74
CA GLU A 271 -6.35 -12.19 -0.44
C GLU A 271 -6.25 -10.80 0.18
N MET A 272 -7.05 -9.83 -0.31
CA MET A 272 -7.15 -8.51 0.34
C MET A 272 -7.63 -8.65 1.79
N LEU A 273 -8.67 -9.46 2.05
CA LEU A 273 -9.16 -9.68 3.41
C LEU A 273 -8.10 -10.33 4.30
N LYS A 274 -7.39 -11.36 3.81
CA LYS A 274 -6.26 -11.96 4.52
C LYS A 274 -5.21 -10.91 4.87
N PHE A 275 -4.90 -9.99 3.95
CA PHE A 275 -3.99 -8.90 4.24
C PHE A 275 -4.50 -7.99 5.36
N LEU A 276 -5.78 -7.60 5.35
CA LEU A 276 -6.36 -6.80 6.42
C LEU A 276 -6.27 -7.51 7.79
N TYR A 277 -6.40 -8.83 7.83
CA TYR A 277 -6.32 -9.59 9.08
C TYR A 277 -4.89 -9.84 9.55
N THR A 278 -3.94 -10.01 8.63
CA THR A 278 -2.61 -10.57 8.97
C THR A 278 -1.44 -9.67 8.65
N ASP A 279 -1.65 -8.58 7.90
CA ASP A 279 -0.60 -7.73 7.32
C ASP A 279 0.36 -8.47 6.37
N LYS A 280 -0.01 -9.68 5.92
CA LYS A 280 0.78 -10.49 5.00
C LYS A 280 0.13 -10.56 3.64
N VAL A 281 0.98 -10.52 2.62
CA VAL A 281 0.61 -10.72 1.23
C VAL A 281 1.71 -11.56 0.58
N ASN A 282 1.32 -12.56 -0.20
CA ASN A 282 2.24 -13.38 -0.97
C ASN A 282 2.02 -13.15 -2.47
N PHE A 283 3.00 -12.52 -3.12
CA PHE A 283 2.99 -12.23 -4.55
C PHE A 283 3.61 -13.34 -5.42
N ASP A 284 4.16 -14.39 -4.82
CA ASP A 284 4.94 -15.42 -5.52
C ASP A 284 4.10 -16.65 -5.90
N ARG A 285 2.84 -16.72 -5.46
CA ARG A 285 1.96 -17.87 -5.71
C ARG A 285 1.32 -17.78 -7.10
N ARG A 286 2.00 -18.38 -8.09
CA ARG A 286 1.65 -18.33 -9.53
C ARG A 286 0.54 -19.29 -9.97
N GLU A 287 -0.17 -19.92 -9.04
CA GLU A 287 -1.18 -20.94 -9.35
C GLU A 287 -2.52 -20.32 -9.79
N ASP A 288 -2.84 -19.12 -9.29
CA ASP A 288 -4.12 -18.43 -9.54
C ASP A 288 -3.92 -17.18 -10.41
N SER A 289 -4.51 -17.18 -11.61
CA SER A 289 -4.46 -16.03 -12.54
C SER A 289 -4.98 -14.72 -11.93
N HIS A 290 -5.85 -14.81 -10.92
CA HIS A 290 -6.49 -13.69 -10.24
C HIS A 290 -5.79 -13.25 -8.93
N LYS A 291 -4.61 -13.82 -8.63
CA LYS A 291 -3.77 -13.44 -7.47
C LYS A 291 -2.49 -12.74 -7.92
N ASN A 292 -2.53 -12.05 -9.07
CA ASN A 292 -1.37 -11.33 -9.57
C ASN A 292 -1.25 -9.95 -8.90
N SER A 293 -0.06 -9.35 -9.03
CA SER A 293 0.25 -8.04 -8.42
C SER A 293 -0.65 -6.91 -8.94
N LEU A 294 -1.17 -7.00 -10.16
CA LEU A 294 -2.05 -5.99 -10.76
C LEU A 294 -3.46 -6.06 -10.16
N ASP A 295 -4.00 -7.26 -9.97
CA ASP A 295 -5.30 -7.46 -9.32
C ASP A 295 -5.26 -6.99 -7.86
N LEU A 296 -4.17 -7.31 -7.14
CA LEU A 296 -3.94 -6.84 -5.78
C LEU A 296 -3.74 -5.32 -5.70
N PHE A 297 -3.10 -4.71 -6.70
CA PHE A 297 -2.98 -3.26 -6.80
C PHE A 297 -4.35 -2.61 -7.02
N SER A 298 -5.13 -3.12 -7.96
CA SER A 298 -6.46 -2.62 -8.33
C SER A 298 -7.45 -2.70 -7.16
N ILE A 299 -7.50 -3.85 -6.47
CA ILE A 299 -8.40 -4.02 -5.34
C ILE A 299 -8.00 -3.15 -4.16
N ALA A 300 -6.70 -3.03 -3.88
CA ALA A 300 -6.22 -2.19 -2.79
C ALA A 300 -6.48 -0.70 -3.04
N ASP A 301 -6.43 -0.26 -4.29
CA ASP A 301 -6.82 1.08 -4.70
C ASP A 301 -8.32 1.33 -4.46
N LYS A 302 -9.20 0.43 -4.92
CA LYS A 302 -10.67 0.56 -4.70
C LYS A 302 -11.03 0.62 -3.21
N TYR A 303 -10.54 -0.33 -2.42
CA TYR A 303 -10.87 -0.45 -0.99
C TYR A 303 -9.98 0.41 -0.10
N LEU A 304 -9.20 1.34 -0.67
CA LEU A 304 -8.36 2.30 0.05
C LEU A 304 -7.43 1.63 1.08
N VAL A 305 -6.83 0.50 0.71
CA VAL A 305 -5.85 -0.24 1.51
C VAL A 305 -4.45 0.22 1.08
N THR A 306 -4.06 1.42 1.50
CA THR A 306 -2.87 2.14 0.99
C THR A 306 -1.58 1.33 1.06
N ASP A 307 -1.35 0.60 2.16
CA ASP A 307 -0.12 -0.19 2.33
C ASP A 307 -0.05 -1.37 1.35
N LEU A 308 -1.15 -2.10 1.15
CA LEU A 308 -1.24 -3.16 0.15
C LEU A 308 -1.04 -2.61 -1.26
N ARG A 309 -1.66 -1.47 -1.57
CA ARG A 309 -1.51 -0.78 -2.87
C ARG A 309 -0.04 -0.44 -3.13
N GLN A 310 0.66 0.13 -2.15
CA GLN A 310 2.06 0.50 -2.29
C GLN A 310 2.97 -0.73 -2.47
N ARG A 311 2.72 -1.81 -1.73
CA ARG A 311 3.48 -3.08 -1.85
C ARG A 311 3.25 -3.74 -3.21
N ALA A 312 2.01 -3.79 -3.68
CA ALA A 312 1.65 -4.33 -4.99
C ALA A 312 2.27 -3.48 -6.12
N LYS A 313 2.25 -2.15 -6.00
CA LYS A 313 2.94 -1.24 -6.92
C LYS A 313 4.43 -1.52 -6.99
N ALA A 314 5.10 -1.62 -5.84
CA ALA A 314 6.53 -1.90 -5.78
C ALA A 314 6.87 -3.26 -6.44
N LYS A 315 6.04 -4.28 -6.22
CA LYS A 315 6.18 -5.58 -6.88
C LYS A 315 6.02 -5.46 -8.40
N LEU A 316 4.99 -4.77 -8.88
CA LEU A 316 4.79 -4.52 -10.31
C LEU A 316 6.01 -3.83 -10.94
N CYS A 317 6.50 -2.76 -10.31
CA CYS A 317 7.67 -2.03 -10.79
C CYS A 317 8.94 -2.91 -10.81
N ARG A 318 9.14 -3.75 -9.77
CA ARG A 318 10.29 -4.66 -9.69
C ARG A 318 10.25 -5.75 -10.77
N ASP A 319 9.05 -6.21 -11.12
CA ASP A 319 8.87 -7.27 -12.11
C ASP A 319 8.84 -6.74 -13.56
N LEU A 320 8.90 -5.42 -13.77
CA LEU A 320 8.92 -4.82 -15.10
C LEU A 320 10.09 -5.34 -15.92
N ASN A 321 9.78 -5.75 -17.15
CA ASN A 321 10.73 -6.21 -18.13
C ASN A 321 10.19 -5.98 -19.55
N ASP A 322 11.03 -6.25 -20.54
CA ASP A 322 10.73 -5.96 -21.94
C ASP A 322 9.46 -6.67 -22.47
N ASN A 323 9.06 -7.80 -21.86
CA ASN A 323 7.91 -8.60 -22.32
C ASN A 323 6.59 -8.18 -21.67
N ASN A 324 6.61 -7.67 -20.43
CA ASN A 324 5.39 -7.32 -19.69
C ASN A 324 5.10 -5.81 -19.64
N ALA A 325 6.10 -4.95 -19.87
CA ALA A 325 5.94 -3.51 -19.70
C ALA A 325 4.90 -2.92 -20.67
N ALA A 326 4.93 -3.33 -21.94
CA ALA A 326 3.94 -2.91 -22.93
C ALA A 326 2.53 -3.39 -22.56
N GLU A 327 2.41 -4.68 -22.22
CA GLU A 327 1.12 -5.26 -21.84
C GLU A 327 0.51 -4.52 -20.64
N LEU A 328 1.30 -4.27 -19.59
CA LEU A 328 0.85 -3.54 -18.41
C LEU A 328 0.46 -2.09 -18.73
N LEU A 329 1.26 -1.39 -19.55
CA LEU A 329 1.01 0.01 -19.92
C LEU A 329 -0.33 0.18 -20.64
N PHE A 330 -0.55 -0.64 -21.67
CA PHE A 330 -1.70 -0.52 -22.57
C PHE A 330 -2.97 -1.15 -21.99
N SER A 331 -2.86 -2.20 -21.16
CA SER A 331 -4.03 -2.86 -20.58
C SER A 331 -4.61 -2.10 -19.39
N ALA A 332 -3.77 -1.64 -18.46
CA ALA A 332 -4.24 -1.22 -17.14
C ALA A 332 -3.56 0.01 -16.56
N ALA A 333 -2.26 0.22 -16.77
CA ALA A 333 -1.52 1.28 -16.09
C ALA A 333 -2.09 2.68 -16.36
N TRP A 334 -2.66 2.90 -17.55
CA TRP A 334 -3.32 4.16 -17.93
C TRP A 334 -4.45 4.60 -16.99
N LYS A 335 -5.03 3.69 -16.19
CA LYS A 335 -6.05 4.00 -15.19
C LYS A 335 -5.50 4.76 -13.97
N TRP A 336 -4.19 4.61 -13.71
CA TRP A 336 -3.54 5.16 -12.52
C TRP A 336 -2.31 5.98 -12.92
N PRO A 337 -2.38 7.33 -12.86
CA PRO A 337 -1.29 8.20 -13.30
C PRO A 337 0.05 7.84 -12.67
N ASP A 338 0.05 7.57 -11.36
CA ASP A 338 1.27 7.26 -10.61
C ASP A 338 1.91 5.91 -10.98
N LEU A 339 1.15 4.94 -11.50
CA LEU A 339 1.67 3.70 -12.05
C LEU A 339 2.07 3.88 -13.52
N LYS A 340 1.22 4.56 -14.30
CA LYS A 340 1.45 4.86 -15.71
C LYS A 340 2.79 5.54 -15.92
N ASP A 341 3.11 6.57 -15.13
CA ASP A 341 4.35 7.33 -15.26
C ASP A 341 5.57 6.40 -15.16
N VAL A 342 5.62 5.54 -14.14
CA VAL A 342 6.74 4.61 -13.91
C VAL A 342 6.87 3.60 -15.04
N VAL A 343 5.74 3.03 -15.50
CA VAL A 343 5.75 2.04 -16.58
C VAL A 343 6.11 2.71 -17.92
N MET A 344 5.59 3.91 -18.17
CA MET A 344 5.86 4.70 -19.39
C MET A 344 7.35 5.05 -19.48
N THR A 345 7.96 5.53 -18.39
CA THR A 345 9.41 5.80 -18.33
C THR A 345 10.22 4.57 -18.73
N TYR A 346 9.92 3.40 -18.15
CA TYR A 346 10.59 2.16 -18.52
C TYR A 346 10.42 1.84 -20.01
N VAL A 347 9.20 1.96 -20.54
CA VAL A 347 8.89 1.67 -21.95
C VAL A 347 9.65 2.60 -22.89
N VAL A 348 9.75 3.89 -22.57
CA VAL A 348 10.51 4.88 -23.37
C VAL A 348 12.00 4.55 -23.38
N GLU A 349 12.60 4.37 -22.20
CA GLU A 349 14.03 4.05 -22.04
C GLU A 349 14.43 2.74 -22.75
N ASN A 350 13.50 1.78 -22.83
CA ASN A 350 13.74 0.45 -23.36
C ASN A 350 12.99 0.18 -24.68
N PHE A 351 12.49 1.22 -25.35
CA PHE A 351 11.51 1.11 -26.43
C PHE A 351 11.97 0.18 -27.56
N SER A 352 13.26 0.24 -27.92
CA SER A 352 13.83 -0.63 -28.96
C SER A 352 13.63 -2.13 -28.65
N ARG A 353 13.76 -2.53 -27.38
CA ARG A 353 13.56 -3.92 -26.94
C ARG A 353 12.08 -4.24 -26.78
N VAL A 354 11.33 -3.35 -26.11
CA VAL A 354 9.91 -3.50 -25.84
C VAL A 354 9.10 -3.63 -27.15
N ARG A 355 9.37 -2.82 -28.17
CA ARG A 355 8.69 -2.88 -29.48
C ARG A 355 8.88 -4.23 -30.19
N ARG A 356 9.97 -4.94 -29.91
CA ARG A 356 10.25 -6.26 -30.49
C ARG A 356 9.60 -7.42 -29.74
N SER A 357 9.13 -7.18 -28.51
CA SER A 357 8.47 -8.17 -27.64
C SER A 357 7.19 -8.73 -28.26
N SER A 358 6.76 -9.90 -27.79
CA SER A 358 5.47 -10.49 -28.16
C SER A 358 4.30 -9.64 -27.67
N GLY A 359 4.38 -9.08 -26.46
CA GLY A 359 3.33 -8.23 -25.87
C GLY A 359 3.04 -7.00 -26.73
N PHE A 360 4.06 -6.24 -27.12
CA PHE A 360 3.86 -5.06 -27.98
C PHE A 360 3.29 -5.41 -29.35
N LYS A 361 3.77 -6.50 -29.97
CA LYS A 361 3.22 -6.99 -31.25
C LYS A 361 1.78 -7.48 -31.12
N ASN A 362 1.38 -8.02 -29.97
CA ASN A 362 0.01 -8.43 -29.70
C ASN A 362 -0.91 -7.20 -29.63
N ILE A 363 -0.50 -6.15 -28.91
CA ILE A 363 -1.22 -4.87 -28.84
C ILE A 363 -1.44 -4.28 -30.24
N GLN A 364 -0.41 -4.29 -31.10
CA GLN A 364 -0.54 -3.78 -32.46
C GLN A 364 -1.53 -4.57 -33.33
N ARG A 365 -1.63 -5.89 -33.13
CA ARG A 365 -2.54 -6.75 -33.91
C ARG A 365 -3.98 -6.69 -33.38
N ASN A 366 -4.13 -6.53 -32.08
CA ASN A 366 -5.40 -6.60 -31.36
C ASN A 366 -5.70 -5.27 -30.63
N SER A 367 -5.57 -4.15 -31.33
CA SER A 367 -5.69 -2.81 -30.74
C SER A 367 -7.04 -2.59 -30.05
N ASP A 368 -8.11 -3.21 -30.56
CA ASP A 368 -9.47 -3.10 -30.01
C ASP A 368 -9.62 -3.71 -28.61
N ALA A 369 -8.72 -4.62 -28.21
CA ALA A 369 -8.70 -5.18 -26.86
C ALA A 369 -8.20 -4.18 -25.80
N TYR A 370 -7.68 -3.02 -26.24
CA TYR A 370 -7.05 -2.01 -25.38
C TYR A 370 -7.80 -0.67 -25.55
N PRO A 371 -8.70 -0.32 -24.62
CA PRO A 371 -9.65 0.80 -24.79
C PRO A 371 -9.02 2.16 -25.08
N ARG A 372 -7.80 2.42 -24.57
CA ARG A 372 -7.09 3.69 -24.75
C ARG A 372 -5.75 3.53 -25.47
N SER A 373 -5.64 2.50 -26.32
CA SER A 373 -4.40 2.20 -27.04
C SER A 373 -3.90 3.35 -27.90
N SER A 374 -4.80 4.05 -28.61
CA SER A 374 -4.44 5.20 -29.45
C SER A 374 -3.85 6.35 -28.64
N GLU A 375 -4.50 6.72 -27.54
CA GLU A 375 -4.05 7.81 -26.66
C GLU A 375 -2.69 7.50 -26.01
N VAL A 376 -2.55 6.29 -25.45
CA VAL A 376 -1.29 5.83 -24.84
C VAL A 376 -0.18 5.77 -25.87
N LEU A 377 -0.47 5.35 -27.10
CA LEU A 377 0.51 5.31 -28.19
C LEU A 377 0.93 6.71 -28.64
N MET A 378 -0.01 7.66 -28.77
CA MET A 378 0.32 9.04 -29.15
C MET A 378 1.25 9.69 -28.11
N GLU A 379 0.96 9.50 -26.82
CA GLU A 379 1.79 10.00 -25.74
C GLU A 379 3.19 9.35 -25.75
N LEU A 380 3.25 8.03 -25.96
CA LEU A 380 4.52 7.31 -26.10
C LEU A 380 5.34 7.84 -27.29
N LEU A 381 4.70 8.12 -28.43
CA LEU A 381 5.38 8.67 -29.61
C LEU A 381 5.92 10.08 -29.36
N GLY A 382 5.14 10.94 -28.71
CA GLY A 382 5.58 12.29 -28.35
C GLY A 382 6.78 12.30 -27.40
N LEU A 383 6.88 11.31 -26.50
CA LEU A 383 8.06 11.15 -25.62
C LEU A 383 9.30 10.60 -26.34
N LEU A 384 9.12 9.85 -27.43
CA LEU A 384 10.22 9.27 -28.21
C LEU A 384 10.78 10.22 -29.28
N ILE A 385 9.96 11.13 -29.77
CA ILE A 385 10.32 12.15 -30.76
C ILE A 385 9.91 13.50 -30.14
N PRO A 386 10.73 14.07 -29.24
CA PRO A 386 10.43 15.38 -28.69
C PRO A 386 10.41 16.42 -29.82
N ASP A 387 9.37 17.26 -29.86
CA ASP A 387 9.26 18.35 -30.82
C ASP A 387 10.49 19.25 -30.70
N ASP A 388 11.20 19.44 -31.83
CA ASP A 388 12.47 20.17 -31.95
C ASP A 388 12.28 21.70 -31.83
N GLU A 389 11.29 22.17 -31.06
CA GLU A 389 10.90 23.59 -30.99
C GLU A 389 11.66 24.41 -29.94
N THR A 390 12.60 23.84 -29.16
CA THR A 390 13.42 24.61 -28.20
C THR A 390 14.87 24.85 -28.65
N LYS A 391 15.09 25.04 -29.95
CA LYS A 391 16.30 25.73 -30.46
C LYS A 391 15.92 27.01 -31.20
N GLN A 392 15.62 28.06 -30.44
CA GLN A 392 15.91 29.45 -30.84
C GLN A 392 16.50 30.22 -29.67
#